data_AF-A0A5C7Q9H7-F1
#
_entry.id   AF-A0A5C7Q9H7-F1
#
_cell.length_a   1.000
_cell.length_b   1.000
_cell.length_c   1.000
_cell.angle_alpha   90.00
_cell.angle_beta   90.00
_cell.angle_gamma   90.00
#
_symmetry.space_group_name_H-M   'P 1'
#
loop_
_entity.id
_entity.type
_entity.pdbx_description
1 polymer ?
#
loop_
_entity_poly.entity_id
_entity_poly.type
_entity_poly.pdbx_seq_one_letter_code
_entity_poly.pdbx_strand_id
1 'polypeptide(L)' 'MPVVTHTKQVDEQADGRRHVILRMWTNDPAQVDRIFYAGPDQDIDAQIAQIIAETNEQLAEDEYMRIIGDPEG' A
#
# COMPACT_ATOMS: atom_id res chain seq x y z
N MET A 1 -6.88 10.22 3.26
CA MET A 1 -6.64 10.48 1.81
C MET A 1 -6.42 9.17 1.06
N PRO A 2 -7.05 8.94 -0.11
CA PRO A 2 -6.90 7.67 -0.82
C PRO A 2 -5.60 7.60 -1.65
N VAL A 3 -5.15 6.38 -1.90
CA VAL A 3 -4.19 6.01 -2.95
C VAL A 3 -4.83 6.27 -4.31
N VAL A 4 -4.16 7.05 -5.15
CA VAL A 4 -4.65 7.43 -6.49
C VAL A 4 -3.92 6.70 -7.62
N THR A 5 -2.67 6.30 -7.38
CA THR A 5 -1.88 5.53 -8.34
C THR A 5 -0.84 4.67 -7.61
N HIS A 6 -0.39 3.62 -8.27
CA HIS A 6 0.66 2.75 -7.75
C HIS A 6 1.52 2.18 -8.88
N THR A 7 2.73 1.77 -8.53
CA THR A 7 3.62 0.98 -9.38
C THR A 7 4.08 -0.25 -8.62
N LYS A 8 4.22 -1.37 -9.33
CA LYS A 8 4.79 -2.61 -8.80
C LYS A 8 6.08 -2.93 -9.54
N GLN A 9 7.11 -3.31 -8.79
CA GLN A 9 8.30 -3.97 -9.31
C GLN A 9 8.33 -5.39 -8.75
N VAL A 10 8.48 -6.36 -9.63
CA VAL A 10 8.53 -7.78 -9.25
C VAL A 10 9.91 -8.31 -9.64
N ASP A 11 10.59 -8.92 -8.68
CA ASP A 11 11.85 -9.61 -8.88
C ASP A 11 11.65 -11.11 -8.59
N GLU A 12 11.75 -11.92 -9.63
CA GLU A 12 11.53 -13.37 -9.57
C GLU A 12 12.84 -14.09 -9.22
N GLN A 13 12.76 -14.93 -8.19
CA GLN A 13 13.87 -15.73 -7.69
C GLN A 13 13.90 -17.10 -8.38
N ALA A 14 15.06 -17.77 -8.33
CA ALA A 14 15.26 -19.07 -8.97
C ALA A 14 14.35 -20.19 -8.44
N ASP A 15 13.76 -20.03 -7.25
CA ASP A 15 12.82 -20.97 -6.62
C ASP A 15 11.34 -20.64 -6.92
N GLY A 16 11.08 -19.70 -7.83
CA GLY A 16 9.74 -19.22 -8.21
C GLY A 16 9.12 -18.25 -7.21
N ARG A 17 9.80 -17.92 -6.11
CA ARG A 17 9.34 -16.85 -5.20
C ARG A 17 9.55 -15.50 -5.85
N ARG A 18 8.72 -14.53 -5.47
CA ARG A 18 8.73 -13.18 -6.02
C ARG A 18 8.86 -12.16 -4.91
N HIS A 19 9.83 -11.27 -5.05
CA HIS A 19 9.98 -10.11 -4.19
C HIS A 19 9.27 -8.92 -4.87
N VAL A 20 8.30 -8.33 -4.17
CA VAL A 20 7.45 -7.29 -4.73
C VAL A 20 7.67 -5.99 -3.98
N ILE A 21 8.06 -4.95 -4.72
CA ILE A 21 8.12 -3.57 -4.25
C ILE A 21 6.90 -2.86 -4.81
N LEU A 22 5.97 -2.50 -3.92
CA LEU A 22 4.78 -1.73 -4.22
C LEU A 22 4.99 -0.30 -3.74
N ARG A 23 4.87 0.64 -4.66
CA ARG A 23 4.91 2.08 -4.37
C ARG A 23 3.56 2.68 -4.67
N MET A 24 2.98 3.36 -3.69
CA MET A 24 1.66 3.97 -3.76
C MET A 24 1.78 5.48 -3.55
N TRP A 25 1.03 6.25 -4.34
CA TRP A 25 0.92 7.70 -4.20
C TRP A 25 -0.50 8.05 -3.80
N THR A 26 -0.61 8.95 -2.83
CA THR A 26 -1.90 9.43 -2.34
C THR A 26 -2.30 10.74 -3.03
N ASN A 27 -3.48 11.25 -2.74
CA ASN A 27 -3.90 12.59 -3.16
C ASN A 27 -3.16 13.73 -2.40
N ASP A 28 -2.42 13.40 -1.34
CA ASP A 28 -1.36 14.25 -0.77
C ASP A 28 -0.02 13.90 -1.43
N PRO A 29 1.02 14.77 -1.38
CA PRO A 29 2.35 14.42 -1.88
C PRO A 29 3.05 13.31 -1.07
N ALA A 30 2.32 12.57 -0.22
CA ALA A 30 2.79 11.40 0.49
C ALA A 30 2.91 10.17 -0.42
N GLN A 31 4.04 9.48 -0.26
CA GLN A 31 4.34 8.20 -0.89
C GLN A 31 4.39 7.11 0.18
N VAL A 32 3.74 5.97 -0.08
CA VAL A 32 3.76 4.79 0.78
C VAL A 32 4.43 3.65 0.03
N ASP A 33 5.58 3.20 0.54
CA ASP A 33 6.29 2.04 0.02
C ASP A 33 5.97 0.80 0.87
N ARG A 34 5.64 -0.31 0.21
CA ARG A 34 5.40 -1.62 0.81
C ARG A 34 6.26 -2.66 0.10
N ILE A 35 6.88 -3.52 0.89
CA ILE A 35 7.69 -4.63 0.39
C ILE A 35 7.10 -5.91 0.94
N PHE A 36 6.83 -6.87 0.06
CA PHE A 36 6.34 -8.18 0.46
C PHE A 36 6.89 -9.29 -0.42
N TYR A 37 6.84 -10.51 0.12
CA TYR A 37 7.24 -11.72 -0.58
C TYR A 37 5.99 -12.49 -0.98
N ALA A 38 5.96 -12.95 -2.22
CA ALA A 38 4.93 -13.82 -2.75
C ALA A 38 5.52 -15.19 -3.11
N GLY A 39 4.84 -16.25 -2.71
CA GLY A 39 5.13 -17.61 -3.17
C GLY A 39 4.85 -17.78 -4.67
N PRO A 40 5.33 -18.87 -5.29
CA PRO A 40 5.18 -19.11 -6.74
C PRO A 40 3.72 -19.11 -7.22
N ASP A 41 2.80 -19.63 -6.42
CA ASP A 41 1.38 -19.76 -6.80
C ASP A 41 0.48 -18.62 -6.30
N GLN A 42 1.03 -17.63 -5.60
CA GLN A 42 0.23 -16.52 -5.08
C GLN A 42 -0.15 -15.52 -6.18
N ASP A 43 -1.40 -15.05 -6.13
CA ASP A 43 -1.84 -13.96 -7.00
C ASP A 43 -1.36 -12.63 -6.41
N ILE A 44 -0.28 -12.09 -7.01
CA ILE A 44 0.31 -10.82 -6.61
C ILE A 44 -0.67 -9.67 -6.80
N ASP A 45 -1.52 -9.72 -7.82
CA ASP A 45 -2.43 -8.61 -8.13
C ASP A 45 -3.59 -8.56 -7.13
N ALA A 46 -4.10 -9.73 -6.73
CA ALA A 46 -5.05 -9.82 -5.62
C ALA A 46 -4.44 -9.31 -4.30
N GLN A 47 -3.18 -9.66 -4.01
CA GLN A 47 -2.50 -9.19 -2.81
C GLN A 47 -2.23 -7.68 -2.83
N ILE A 48 -1.83 -7.12 -3.97
CA ILE A 48 -1.67 -5.66 -4.13
C ILE A 48 -3.01 -4.95 -3.92
N ALA A 49 -4.10 -5.47 -4.49
CA ALA A 49 -5.43 -4.89 -4.30
C ALA A 49 -5.84 -4.87 -2.82
N GLN A 50 -5.56 -5.94 -2.08
CA GLN A 50 -5.77 -6.01 -0.63
C GLN A 50 -4.93 -4.96 0.11
N ILE A 51 -3.63 -4.88 -0.18
CA ILE A 51 -2.72 -3.92 0.47
C ILE A 51 -3.17 -2.47 0.22
N ILE A 52 -3.64 -2.15 -1.00
CA ILE A 52 -4.16 -0.82 -1.32
C ILE A 52 -5.43 -0.53 -0.52
N ALA A 53 -6.34 -1.50 -0.38
CA ALA A 53 -7.56 -1.33 0.41
C ALA A 53 -7.25 -1.06 1.89
N GLU A 54 -6.38 -1.88 2.50
CA GLU A 54 -5.92 -1.69 3.88
C GLU A 54 -5.23 -0.32 4.08
N THR A 55 -4.40 0.08 3.10
CA THR A 55 -3.72 1.39 3.13
C THR A 55 -4.73 2.54 3.06
N ASN A 56 -5.78 2.42 2.24
CA ASN A 56 -6.84 3.43 2.15
C ASN A 56 -7.64 3.55 3.45
N GLU A 57 -7.93 2.44 4.12
CA GLU A 57 -8.59 2.44 5.42
C GLU A 57 -7.74 3.15 6.47
N GLN A 58 -6.46 2.81 6.55
CA GLN A 58 -5.51 3.46 7.46
C GLN A 58 -5.41 4.97 7.21
N LEU A 59 -5.30 5.38 5.95
CA LEU A 59 -5.22 6.81 5.60
C LEU A 59 -6.54 7.57 5.85
N ALA A 60 -7.68 6.88 5.86
CA ALA A 60 -8.96 7.48 6.23
C ALA A 60 -9.07 7.65 7.76
N GLU A 61 -8.61 6.66 8.53
CA GLU A 61 -8.53 6.74 9.98
C GLU A 61 -7.58 7.86 10.43
N ASP A 62 -6.37 7.94 9.85
CA ASP A 62 -5.40 8.99 10.15
C ASP A 62 -5.98 10.40 9.85
N GLU A 63 -6.70 10.54 8.73
CA GLU A 63 -7.37 11.80 8.37
C GLU A 63 -8.48 12.15 9.36
N TYR A 64 -9.28 11.17 9.76
CA TYR A 64 -10.31 11.35 10.77
C TYR A 64 -9.70 11.81 12.10
N MET A 65 -8.68 11.10 12.60
CA MET A 65 -7.97 11.44 13.83
C MET A 65 -7.33 12.83 13.77
N ARG A 66 -6.83 13.27 12.61
CA ARG A 66 -6.33 14.64 12.42
C ARG A 66 -7.44 15.68 12.54
N ILE A 67 -8.65 15.38 12.07
CA ILE A 67 -9.80 16.30 12.13
C ILE A 67 -10.40 16.36 13.54
N ILE A 68 -10.53 15.22 14.21
CA ILE A 68 -11.18 15.12 15.53
C ILE A 68 -10.22 15.28 16.71
N GLY A 69 -8.93 15.00 16.50
CA GLY A 69 -7.86 15.01 17.49
C GLY A 69 -7.19 16.37 17.66
N ASP A 70 -7.79 17.44 17.13
CA ASP A 70 -7.43 18.83 17.44
C ASP A 70 -8.47 19.49 18.39
N PRO A 71 -8.53 19.09 19.68
CA PRO A 71 -9.34 19.78 20.68
C PRO A 71 -8.62 21.01 21.28
N GLU A 72 -7.42 21.38 20.83
CA GLU A 72 -6.65 22.53 21.33
C GLU A 72 -6.13 23.43 20.19
N GLY A 73 -7.06 24.16 19.57
CA GLY A 73 -6.77 25.49 19.03
C GLY A 73 -6.75 26.55 20.13
#